data_AF-A0A6N7HTU6-F1
#
_entry.id   AF-A0A6N7HTU6-F1
#
_cell.length_a   1.000
_cell.length_b   1.000
_cell.length_c   1.000
_cell.angle_alpha   90.00
_cell.angle_beta   90.00
_cell.angle_gamma   90.00
#
_symmetry.space_group_name_H-M   'P 1'
#
loop_
_entity.id
_entity.type
_entity.pdbx_description
1 polymer ?
#
loop_
_entity_poly.entity_id
_entity_poly.type
_entity_poly.pdbx_seq_one_letter_code
_entity_poly.pdbx_strand_id
1 'polypeptide(L)'
;MTSIATAHWTLVAWRAGREWLVAVQGPETGATTAPVPPETEFVGIRLSLGTMLERLPTDRLVDDGTEFPDVSRHSVRIFGHTMPLPGYDSAEDLVQRLVRAGVIVRDPMVRDVLRGWSPDATARTVRRRFRSATGLTPGLVRQIERARQAAMLIGTGAPIADVAHDLGYYDQPHLARSLGRFIGHTATELRTGTSSQLSLLYKT
;
A
#
# COMPACT_ATOMS: atom_id res chain seq x y z
N MET A 1 0.67 15.87 4.00
CA MET A 1 -0.40 14.89 3.72
C MET A 1 -0.19 13.69 4.63
N THR A 2 -1.27 13.12 5.16
CA THR A 2 -1.20 11.88 5.96
C THR A 2 -1.42 10.69 5.03
N SER A 3 -0.44 9.79 4.95
CA SER A 3 -0.61 8.46 4.35
C SER A 3 -1.16 7.50 5.40
N ILE A 4 -2.10 6.65 4.99
CA ILE A 4 -2.60 5.56 5.84
C ILE A 4 -1.77 4.30 5.60
N ALA A 5 -1.59 3.50 6.65
CA ALA A 5 -0.90 2.21 6.57
C ALA A 5 -1.40 1.38 5.38
N THR A 6 -0.48 0.80 4.62
CA THR A 6 -0.75 0.03 3.41
C THR A 6 0.01 -1.28 3.44
N ALA A 7 -0.66 -2.39 3.12
CA ALA A 7 0.01 -3.66 2.94
C ALA A 7 0.74 -3.77 1.58
N HIS A 8 0.46 -2.83 0.68
CA HIS A 8 0.93 -2.83 -0.70
C HIS A 8 2.10 -1.89 -0.86
N TRP A 9 3.09 -2.31 -1.66
CA TRP A 9 4.06 -1.38 -2.21
C TRP A 9 3.48 -0.66 -3.44
N THR A 10 4.01 0.52 -3.70
CA THR A 10 3.52 1.43 -4.76
C THR A 10 4.72 1.93 -5.57
N LEU A 11 4.59 1.94 -6.89
CA LEU A 11 5.46 2.72 -7.75
C LEU A 11 4.89 4.13 -7.84
N VAL A 12 5.62 5.12 -7.35
CA VAL A 12 5.18 6.52 -7.34
C VAL A 12 6.10 7.36 -8.21
N ALA A 13 5.52 8.25 -9.00
CA ALA A 13 6.25 9.33 -9.64
C ALA A 13 5.65 10.67 -9.25
N TRP A 14 6.50 11.67 -9.14
CA TRP A 14 6.08 13.03 -8.84
C TRP A 14 7.02 14.04 -9.45
N ARG A 15 6.56 15.28 -9.51
CA ARG A 15 7.31 16.36 -10.11
C ARG A 15 7.86 17.32 -9.07
N ALA A 16 9.19 17.42 -9.00
CA ALA A 16 9.90 18.43 -8.23
C ALA A 16 10.36 19.55 -9.18
N GLY A 17 9.52 20.57 -9.36
CA GLY A 17 9.80 21.66 -10.31
C GLY A 17 9.79 21.22 -11.77
N ARG A 18 10.97 21.09 -12.41
CA ARG A 18 11.09 20.64 -13.81
C ARG A 18 11.54 19.19 -13.96
N GLU A 19 11.86 18.54 -12.85
CA GLU A 19 12.41 17.19 -12.82
C GLU A 19 11.34 16.20 -12.37
N TRP A 20 11.36 15.02 -12.99
CA TRP A 20 10.58 13.89 -12.55
C TRP A 20 11.40 13.08 -11.56
N LEU A 21 10.75 12.68 -10.47
CA LEU A 21 11.28 11.71 -9.52
C LEU A 21 10.38 10.48 -9.58
N VAL A 22 10.99 9.30 -9.48
CA VAL A 22 10.27 8.02 -9.47
C VAL A 22 10.86 7.18 -8.35
N ALA A 23 9.99 6.61 -7.52
CA ALA A 23 10.39 5.78 -6.41
C ALA A 23 9.49 4.56 -6.28
N VAL A 24 10.02 3.53 -5.63
CA VAL A 24 9.21 2.50 -4.99
C VAL A 24 9.03 2.91 -3.54
N GLN A 25 7.79 2.91 -3.07
CA GLN A 25 7.44 3.01 -1.66
C GLN A 25 6.91 1.65 -1.22
N GLY A 26 7.44 1.11 -0.13
CA GLY A 26 7.01 -0.18 0.36
C GLY A 26 5.73 -0.14 1.17
N PRO A 27 5.37 -1.29 1.77
CA PRO A 27 4.26 -1.37 2.71
C PRO A 27 4.52 -0.50 3.94
N GLU A 28 3.50 0.21 4.41
CA GLU A 28 3.54 1.03 5.63
C GLU A 28 2.75 0.32 6.74
N THR A 29 3.37 0.13 7.90
CA THR A 29 2.81 -0.57 9.07
C THR A 29 2.07 0.36 10.04
N GLY A 30 2.08 1.65 9.75
CA GLY A 30 1.38 2.71 10.46
C GLY A 30 1.06 3.88 9.53
N ALA A 31 0.20 4.79 10.01
CA ALA A 31 -0.02 6.04 9.31
C ALA A 31 1.21 6.94 9.46
N THR A 32 1.59 7.60 8.36
CA THR A 32 2.78 8.45 8.30
C THR A 32 2.40 9.80 7.73
N THR A 33 2.98 10.87 8.28
CA THR A 33 2.80 12.22 7.75
C THR A 33 4.06 12.63 7.00
N ALA A 34 3.90 12.97 5.72
CA ALA A 34 4.95 13.54 4.91
C ALA A 34 4.59 14.99 4.52
N PRO A 35 5.55 15.93 4.61
CA PRO A 35 5.37 17.25 4.02
C PRO A 35 5.28 17.08 2.50
N VAL A 36 4.11 17.36 1.95
CA VAL A 36 3.88 17.35 0.50
C VAL A 36 3.71 18.81 0.08
N PRO A 37 4.55 19.35 -0.81
CA PRO A 37 4.38 20.71 -1.29
C PRO A 37 3.01 20.89 -1.96
N PRO A 38 2.35 22.06 -1.81
CA PRO A 38 0.96 22.28 -2.24
C PRO A 38 0.68 22.07 -3.73
N GLU A 39 1.72 22.03 -4.56
CA GLU A 39 1.64 21.99 -6.04
C GLU A 39 2.22 20.69 -6.63
N THR A 40 2.52 19.69 -5.79
CA THR A 40 3.16 18.46 -6.29
C THR A 40 2.11 17.51 -6.84
N GLU A 41 2.19 17.24 -8.14
CA GLU A 41 1.42 16.21 -8.81
C GLU A 41 2.11 14.85 -8.60
N PHE A 42 1.34 13.85 -8.17
CA PHE A 42 1.80 12.48 -7.97
C PHE A 42 0.96 11.52 -8.78
N VAL A 43 1.62 10.52 -9.37
CA VAL A 43 0.98 9.32 -9.92
C VAL A 43 1.50 8.12 -9.14
N GLY A 44 0.59 7.41 -8.48
CA GLY A 44 0.89 6.18 -7.74
C GLY A 44 0.24 4.97 -8.39
N ILE A 45 1.05 3.97 -8.74
CA ILE A 45 0.59 2.64 -9.17
C ILE A 45 0.75 1.71 -7.99
N ARG A 46 -0.36 1.35 -7.35
CA ARG A 46 -0.37 0.40 -6.23
C ARG A 46 -0.42 -1.03 -6.76
N LEU A 47 0.55 -1.86 -6.39
CA LEU A 47 0.62 -3.22 -6.89
C LEU A 47 -0.15 -4.18 -5.96
N SER A 48 -0.74 -5.21 -6.54
CA SER A 48 -1.44 -6.25 -5.77
C SER A 48 -0.51 -6.96 -4.79
N LEU A 49 -1.06 -7.39 -3.64
CA LEU A 49 -0.31 -8.20 -2.68
C LEU A 49 0.25 -9.48 -3.35
N GLY A 50 1.51 -9.77 -3.03
CA GLY A 50 2.26 -10.87 -3.62
C GLY A 50 2.97 -10.52 -4.93
N THR A 51 2.76 -9.32 -5.48
CA THR A 51 3.66 -8.77 -6.51
C THR A 51 4.95 -8.32 -5.84
N MET A 52 6.08 -8.73 -6.38
CA MET A 52 7.43 -8.47 -5.84
C MET A 52 8.30 -7.82 -6.90
N LEU A 53 9.27 -7.02 -6.47
CA LEU A 53 10.37 -6.57 -7.33
C LEU A 53 11.47 -7.62 -7.28
N GLU A 54 11.84 -8.17 -8.43
CA GLU A 54 12.77 -9.30 -8.51
C GLU A 54 14.13 -8.99 -7.86
N ARG A 55 14.61 -7.75 -8.02
CA ARG A 55 15.92 -7.31 -7.50
C ARG A 55 15.84 -6.51 -6.20
N LEU A 56 14.65 -6.31 -5.63
CA LEU A 56 14.46 -5.55 -4.41
C LEU A 56 13.42 -6.22 -3.51
N PRO A 57 13.88 -7.06 -2.56
CA PRO A 57 13.01 -7.75 -1.62
C PRO A 57 12.11 -6.76 -0.86
N THR A 58 10.82 -7.08 -0.77
CA THR A 58 9.81 -6.20 -0.17
C THR A 58 10.02 -6.00 1.34
N ASP A 59 10.69 -6.91 2.03
CA ASP A 59 11.03 -6.77 3.45
C ASP A 59 12.02 -5.64 3.75
N ARG A 60 12.82 -5.21 2.76
CA ARG A 60 13.70 -4.04 2.84
C ARG A 60 12.99 -2.72 2.58
N LEU A 61 11.74 -2.78 2.12
CA LEU A 61 10.93 -1.61 1.80
C LEU A 61 9.87 -1.32 2.88
N VAL A 62 9.73 -2.16 3.90
CA VAL A 62 8.72 -1.95 4.94
C VAL A 62 9.02 -0.66 5.69
N ASP A 63 8.04 0.25 5.72
CA ASP A 63 8.14 1.60 6.28
C ASP A 63 9.25 2.45 5.62
N ASP A 64 9.63 2.12 4.38
CA ASP A 64 10.71 2.79 3.62
C ASP A 64 10.41 2.81 2.11
N GLY A 65 11.28 3.46 1.36
CA GLY A 65 11.23 3.53 -0.09
C GLY A 65 12.61 3.63 -0.73
N THR A 66 12.64 3.59 -2.05
CA THR A 66 13.88 3.76 -2.81
C THR A 66 13.58 4.49 -4.10
N GLU A 67 14.28 5.59 -4.33
CA GLU A 67 14.21 6.36 -5.57
C GLU A 67 15.06 5.70 -6.67
N PHE A 68 14.59 5.81 -7.92
CA PHE A 68 15.38 5.46 -9.08
C PHE A 68 16.18 6.69 -9.51
N PRO A 69 17.52 6.62 -9.60
CA PRO A 69 18.35 7.78 -9.89
C PRO A 69 18.27 8.24 -11.35
N ASP A 70 17.94 7.32 -12.27
CA ASP A 70 17.98 7.57 -13.71
C ASP A 70 16.58 7.89 -14.24
N VAL A 71 16.18 9.14 -14.10
CA VAL A 71 14.91 9.66 -14.60
C VAL A 71 15.16 10.73 -15.65
N SER A 72 14.54 10.57 -16.81
CA SER A 72 14.50 11.55 -17.88
C SER A 72 13.13 12.22 -17.95
N ARG A 73 12.94 13.12 -18.92
CA ARG A 73 11.63 13.78 -19.15
C ARG A 73 10.51 12.82 -19.55
N HIS A 74 10.82 11.63 -20.07
CA HIS A 74 9.84 10.71 -20.65
C HIS A 74 10.01 9.26 -20.20
N SER A 75 11.08 8.93 -19.50
CA SER A 75 11.40 7.57 -19.11
C SER A 75 12.15 7.50 -17.79
N VAL A 76 12.13 6.33 -17.17
CA VAL A 76 12.90 5.97 -15.99
C VAL A 76 13.63 4.65 -16.23
N ARG A 77 14.86 4.51 -15.73
CA ARG A 77 15.59 3.24 -15.75
C ARG A 77 15.31 2.47 -14.46
N ILE A 78 14.59 1.36 -14.57
CA ILE A 78 14.24 0.47 -13.45
C ILE A 78 14.98 -0.85 -13.64
N PHE A 79 15.91 -1.15 -12.73
CA PHE A 79 16.75 -2.35 -12.75
C PHE A 79 17.40 -2.67 -14.11
N GLY A 80 17.86 -1.62 -14.82
CA GLY A 80 18.52 -1.75 -16.12
C GLY A 80 17.59 -1.69 -17.33
N HIS A 81 16.27 -1.62 -17.13
CA HIS A 81 15.29 -1.51 -18.22
C HIS A 81 14.74 -0.09 -18.33
N THR A 82 14.65 0.43 -19.54
CA THR A 82 14.03 1.73 -19.83
C THR A 82 12.51 1.59 -19.88
N MET A 83 11.82 2.27 -18.97
CA MET A 83 10.38 2.25 -18.81
C MET A 83 9.80 3.64 -19.08
N PRO A 84 8.58 3.77 -19.64
CA PRO A 84 7.91 5.07 -19.70
C PRO A 84 7.64 5.59 -18.28
N LEU A 85 7.52 6.91 -18.11
CA LEU A 85 7.05 7.46 -16.84
C LEU A 85 5.60 7.02 -16.57
N PRO A 86 5.25 6.69 -15.31
CA PRO A 86 3.88 6.37 -14.96
C PRO A 86 2.99 7.60 -15.11
N GLY A 87 1.94 7.46 -15.90
CA GLY A 87 0.82 8.40 -16.00
C GLY A 87 -0.48 7.63 -15.76
N TYR A 88 -1.57 8.36 -15.52
CA TYR A 88 -2.88 7.75 -15.29
C TYR A 88 -3.29 6.81 -16.44
N ASP A 89 -3.17 7.29 -17.68
CA ASP A 89 -3.54 6.51 -18.88
C ASP A 89 -2.49 5.46 -19.28
N SER A 90 -1.25 5.54 -18.77
CA SER A 90 -0.15 4.65 -19.15
C SER A 90 0.20 3.61 -18.09
N ALA A 91 -0.50 3.60 -16.95
CA ALA A 91 -0.18 2.75 -15.81
C ALA A 91 -0.20 1.26 -16.17
N GLU A 92 -1.24 0.81 -16.89
CA GLU A 92 -1.39 -0.61 -17.27
C GLU A 92 -0.28 -1.05 -18.24
N ASP A 93 0.01 -0.24 -19.26
CA ASP A 93 1.08 -0.52 -20.23
C ASP A 93 2.45 -0.58 -19.56
N LEU A 94 2.71 0.31 -18.60
CA LEU A 94 3.95 0.29 -17.81
C LEU A 94 4.05 -1.00 -16.99
N VAL A 95 2.98 -1.39 -16.28
CA VAL A 95 2.95 -2.64 -15.50
C VAL A 95 3.21 -3.84 -16.40
N GLN A 96 2.59 -3.91 -17.57
CA GLN A 96 2.82 -5.00 -18.53
C GLN A 96 4.28 -5.06 -19.01
N ARG A 97 4.92 -3.91 -19.24
CA ARG A 97 6.35 -3.85 -19.60
C ARG A 97 7.25 -4.34 -18.46
N LEU A 98 6.93 -3.96 -17.22
CA LEU A 98 7.65 -4.43 -16.03
C LEU A 98 7.54 -5.95 -15.86
N VAL A 99 6.35 -6.53 -16.11
CA VAL A 99 6.16 -8.00 -16.11
C VAL A 99 6.98 -8.65 -17.21
N ARG A 100 6.88 -8.17 -18.46
CA ARG A 100 7.61 -8.75 -19.62
C ARG A 100 9.13 -8.67 -19.44
N ALA A 101 9.62 -7.62 -18.78
CA ALA A 101 11.03 -7.45 -18.47
C ALA A 101 11.50 -8.30 -17.27
N GLY A 102 10.60 -8.99 -16.56
CA GLY A 102 10.93 -9.73 -15.34
C GLY A 102 11.32 -8.83 -14.16
N VAL A 103 10.96 -7.55 -14.21
CA VAL A 103 11.22 -6.59 -13.12
C VAL A 103 10.27 -6.84 -11.96
N ILE A 104 9.00 -7.13 -12.27
CA ILE A 104 8.01 -7.55 -11.29
C ILE A 104 7.57 -8.98 -11.54
N VAL A 105 7.47 -9.73 -10.46
CA VAL A 105 7.01 -11.12 -10.44
C VAL A 105 5.88 -11.24 -9.43
N ARG A 106 5.13 -12.34 -9.47
CA ARG A 106 4.02 -12.57 -8.53
C ARG A 106 4.14 -13.94 -7.87
N ASP A 107 4.10 -13.97 -6.54
CA ASP A 107 3.98 -15.22 -5.78
C ASP A 107 2.51 -15.66 -5.72
N PRO A 108 2.12 -16.78 -6.38
CA PRO A 108 0.75 -17.27 -6.32
C PRO A 108 0.32 -17.71 -4.91
N MET A 109 1.26 -18.13 -4.05
CA MET A 109 0.97 -18.58 -2.69
C MET A 109 0.36 -17.46 -1.84
N VAL A 110 0.81 -16.22 -2.02
CA VAL A 110 0.28 -15.06 -1.28
C VAL A 110 -1.21 -14.87 -1.57
N ARG A 111 -1.60 -14.96 -2.84
CA ARG A 111 -3.00 -14.84 -3.25
C ARG A 111 -3.85 -15.92 -2.61
N ASP A 112 -3.37 -17.15 -2.61
CA ASP A 112 -4.12 -18.30 -2.09
C ASP A 112 -4.31 -18.20 -0.57
N VAL A 113 -3.26 -17.80 0.17
CA VAL A 113 -3.34 -17.54 1.61
C VAL A 113 -4.31 -16.40 1.95
N LEU A 114 -4.35 -15.35 1.13
CA LEU A 114 -5.30 -14.24 1.32
C LEU A 114 -6.75 -14.67 1.08
N ARG A 115 -6.99 -15.64 0.19
CA ARG A 115 -8.31 -16.26 -0.05
C ARG A 115 -8.70 -17.29 1.02
N GLY A 116 -7.86 -17.50 2.04
CA GLY A 116 -8.09 -18.48 3.09
C GLY A 116 -7.76 -19.91 2.69
N TRP A 117 -7.15 -20.13 1.52
CA TRP A 117 -6.66 -21.45 1.14
C TRP A 117 -5.43 -21.78 1.97
N SER A 118 -5.31 -23.05 2.35
CA SER A 118 -4.13 -23.58 3.03
C SER A 118 -3.21 -24.19 1.98
N PRO A 119 -2.06 -23.57 1.66
CA PRO A 119 -1.08 -24.20 0.79
C PRO A 119 -0.61 -25.52 1.41
N ASP A 120 -0.18 -26.47 0.58
CA ASP A 120 0.47 -27.70 1.04
C ASP A 120 1.88 -27.41 1.58
N ALA A 121 1.91 -26.76 2.75
CA ALA A 121 3.10 -26.30 3.44
C ALA A 121 2.78 -26.05 4.92
N THR A 122 3.78 -26.20 5.77
CA THR A 122 3.64 -25.87 7.20
C THR A 122 3.34 -24.39 7.40
N ALA A 123 2.61 -24.05 8.48
CA ALA A 123 2.29 -22.66 8.84
C ALA A 123 3.55 -21.76 8.94
N ARG A 124 4.69 -22.32 9.36
CA ARG A 124 5.98 -21.63 9.40
C ARG A 124 6.48 -21.29 7.99
N THR A 125 6.43 -22.23 7.06
CA THR A 125 6.83 -22.00 5.66
C THR A 125 5.92 -20.99 4.98
N VAL A 126 4.61 -21.10 5.17
CA VAL A 126 3.62 -20.14 4.67
C VAL A 126 3.92 -18.73 5.19
N ARG A 127 4.12 -18.57 6.51
CA ARG A 127 4.44 -17.26 7.11
C ARG A 127 5.75 -16.68 6.57
N ARG A 128 6.79 -17.51 6.41
CA ARG A 128 8.09 -17.08 5.88
C ARG A 128 7.97 -16.61 4.43
N ARG A 129 7.35 -17.40 3.55
CA ARG A 129 7.17 -17.04 2.13
C ARG A 129 6.29 -15.80 1.97
N PHE A 130 5.19 -15.74 2.72
CA PHE A 130 4.31 -14.56 2.72
C PHE A 130 5.08 -13.30 3.13
N ARG A 131 5.89 -13.37 4.19
CA ARG A 131 6.73 -12.24 4.63
C ARG A 131 7.79 -11.88 3.59
N SER A 132 8.43 -12.87 2.98
CA SER A 132 9.40 -12.62 1.90
C SER A 132 8.78 -11.88 0.73
N ALA A 133 7.52 -12.20 0.39
CA ALA A 133 6.83 -11.66 -0.77
C ALA A 133 6.10 -10.34 -0.51
N THR A 134 5.75 -10.04 0.75
CA THR A 134 4.94 -8.86 1.09
C THR A 134 5.62 -7.92 2.10
N GLY A 135 6.77 -8.31 2.66
CA GLY A 135 7.39 -7.65 3.80
C GLY A 135 6.66 -7.86 5.13
N LEU A 136 5.36 -8.17 5.10
CA LEU A 136 4.47 -8.21 6.26
C LEU A 136 4.03 -9.63 6.62
N THR A 137 3.44 -9.79 7.81
CA THR A 137 2.79 -11.05 8.17
C THR A 137 1.33 -11.06 7.70
N PRO A 138 0.72 -12.24 7.45
CA PRO A 138 -0.70 -12.31 7.10
C PRO A 138 -1.61 -11.65 8.15
N GLY A 139 -1.25 -11.73 9.43
CA GLY A 139 -2.00 -11.11 10.51
C GLY A 139 -1.97 -9.59 10.45
N LEU A 140 -0.80 -8.99 10.19
CA LEU A 140 -0.66 -7.54 10.06
C LEU A 140 -1.40 -7.00 8.84
N VAL A 141 -1.32 -7.70 7.69
CA VAL A 141 -2.11 -7.35 6.50
C VAL A 141 -3.60 -7.31 6.83
N ARG A 142 -4.14 -8.35 7.49
CA ARG A 142 -5.55 -8.37 7.91
C ARG A 142 -5.91 -7.23 8.86
N GLN A 143 -5.00 -6.84 9.77
CA GLN A 143 -5.24 -5.72 10.68
C GLN A 143 -5.31 -4.38 9.93
N ILE A 144 -4.42 -4.15 8.97
CA ILE A 144 -4.42 -2.96 8.12
C ILE A 144 -5.72 -2.89 7.30
N GLU A 145 -6.07 -3.96 6.59
CA GLU A 145 -7.29 -4.01 5.77
C GLU A 145 -8.56 -3.85 6.63
N ARG A 146 -8.60 -4.48 7.80
CA ARG A 146 -9.71 -4.32 8.74
C ARG A 146 -9.85 -2.86 9.21
N ALA A 147 -8.74 -2.20 9.54
CA ALA A 147 -8.77 -0.80 9.96
C ALA A 147 -9.23 0.13 8.83
N ARG A 148 -8.82 -0.14 7.58
CA ARG A 148 -9.28 0.57 6.39
C ARG A 148 -10.78 0.40 6.19
N GLN A 149 -11.29 -0.83 6.30
CA GLN A 149 -12.71 -1.11 6.22
C GLN A 149 -13.50 -0.38 7.32
N ALA A 150 -12.98 -0.36 8.55
CA ALA A 150 -13.59 0.38 9.65
C ALA A 150 -13.67 1.88 9.34
N ALA A 151 -12.58 2.46 8.84
CA ALA A 151 -12.53 3.88 8.47
C ALA A 151 -13.53 4.24 7.37
N MET A 152 -13.67 3.39 6.35
CA MET A 152 -14.68 3.59 5.29
C MET A 152 -16.10 3.56 5.86
N LEU A 153 -16.45 2.55 6.67
CA LEU A 153 -17.79 2.43 7.24
C LEU A 153 -18.14 3.63 8.13
N ILE A 154 -17.21 4.04 9.00
CA ILE A 154 -17.39 5.19 9.89
C ILE A 154 -17.52 6.49 9.07
N GLY A 155 -16.71 6.66 8.02
CA GLY A 155 -16.79 7.81 7.12
C GLY A 155 -18.11 7.90 6.36
N THR A 156 -18.75 6.76 6.08
CA THR A 156 -20.11 6.70 5.51
C THR A 156 -21.24 6.85 6.54
N GLY A 157 -20.91 7.06 7.82
CA GLY A 157 -21.87 7.33 8.89
C GLY A 157 -22.33 6.11 9.68
N ALA A 158 -21.71 4.93 9.51
CA ALA A 158 -22.03 3.75 10.31
C ALA A 158 -21.76 3.99 11.81
N PRO A 159 -22.62 3.48 12.73
CA PRO A 159 -22.39 3.61 14.16
C PRO A 159 -21.08 2.91 14.59
N ILE A 160 -20.26 3.60 15.40
CA ILE A 160 -18.93 3.11 15.80
C ILE A 160 -19.02 1.78 16.57
N ALA A 161 -20.06 1.60 17.38
CA ALA A 161 -20.30 0.36 18.12
C ALA A 161 -20.54 -0.83 17.19
N ASP A 162 -21.37 -0.63 16.16
CA ASP A 162 -21.70 -1.65 15.16
C ASP A 162 -20.46 -2.00 14.34
N VAL A 163 -19.69 -1.00 13.89
CA VAL A 163 -18.42 -1.21 13.17
C VAL A 163 -17.41 -2.01 14.01
N ALA A 164 -17.32 -1.73 15.31
CA ALA A 164 -16.46 -2.50 16.20
C ALA A 164 -16.89 -3.97 16.27
N HIS A 165 -18.19 -4.22 16.41
CA HIS A 165 -18.76 -5.57 16.47
C HIS A 165 -18.59 -6.32 15.15
N ASP A 166 -19.05 -5.73 14.04
CA ASP A 166 -19.11 -6.35 12.70
C ASP A 166 -17.73 -6.73 12.16
N LEU A 167 -16.71 -5.93 12.49
CA LEU A 167 -15.33 -6.20 12.06
C LEU A 167 -14.52 -7.02 13.09
N GLY A 168 -15.15 -7.46 14.18
CA GLY A 168 -14.51 -8.30 15.19
C GLY A 168 -13.42 -7.57 15.99
N TYR A 169 -13.62 -6.28 16.27
CA TYR A 169 -12.90 -5.61 17.35
C TYR A 169 -13.48 -6.06 18.69
N TYR A 170 -12.62 -6.12 19.70
CA TYR A 170 -13.03 -6.55 21.04
C TYR A 170 -13.96 -5.52 21.70
N ASP A 171 -13.63 -4.24 21.53
CA ASP A 171 -14.36 -3.10 22.05
C ASP A 171 -14.03 -1.82 21.24
N GLN A 172 -14.69 -0.71 21.54
CA GLN A 172 -14.41 0.58 20.91
C GLN A 172 -12.99 1.10 21.19
N PRO A 173 -12.39 0.95 22.39
CA PRO A 173 -10.98 1.25 22.63
C PRO A 173 -10.00 0.49 21.72
N HIS A 174 -10.24 -0.80 21.44
CA HIS A 174 -9.44 -1.59 20.50
C HIS A 174 -9.58 -1.04 19.08
N LEU A 175 -10.80 -0.72 18.63
CA LEU A 175 -11.02 -0.03 17.35
C LEU A 175 -10.26 1.30 17.30
N ALA A 176 -10.37 2.13 18.33
CA ALA A 176 -9.71 3.43 18.40
C ALA A 176 -8.18 3.34 18.28
N ARG A 177 -7.54 2.39 18.97
CA ARG A 177 -6.10 2.13 18.84
C ARG A 177 -5.72 1.68 17.42
N SER A 178 -6.55 0.86 16.79
CA SER A 178 -6.35 0.40 15.42
C SER A 178 -6.45 1.55 14.42
N LEU A 179 -7.44 2.43 14.57
CA LEU A 179 -7.62 3.61 13.72
C LEU A 179 -6.46 4.60 13.90
N GLY A 180 -6.07 4.91 15.15
CA GLY A 180 -4.93 5.78 15.42
C GLY A 180 -3.63 5.25 14.82
N ARG A 181 -3.37 3.93 14.95
CA ARG A 181 -2.17 3.31 14.39
C ARG A 181 -2.16 3.29 12.87
N PHE A 182 -3.21 2.78 12.23
CA PHE A 182 -3.18 2.44 10.81
C PHE A 182 -3.78 3.52 9.91
N ILE A 183 -4.66 4.36 10.43
CA ILE A 183 -5.37 5.40 9.67
C ILE A 183 -4.85 6.80 10.03
N GLY A 184 -4.30 6.96 11.25
CA GLY A 184 -3.81 8.26 11.72
C GLY A 184 -4.93 9.23 12.11
N HIS A 185 -6.18 8.75 12.13
CA HIS A 185 -7.35 9.53 12.49
C HIS A 185 -8.22 8.79 13.50
N THR A 186 -8.94 9.55 14.30
CA THR A 186 -9.96 9.05 15.22
C THR A 186 -11.28 8.78 14.49
N ALA A 187 -12.14 7.96 15.09
CA ALA A 187 -13.48 7.71 14.56
C ALA A 187 -14.33 9.01 14.46
N THR A 188 -14.12 9.96 15.36
CA THR A 188 -14.81 11.25 15.33
C THR A 188 -14.38 12.09 14.12
N GLU A 189 -13.07 12.23 13.89
CA GLU A 189 -12.52 12.98 12.75
C GLU A 189 -12.95 12.38 11.40
N LEU A 190 -12.98 11.04 11.32
CA LEU A 190 -13.46 10.32 10.14
C LEU A 190 -14.93 10.60 9.84
N ARG A 191 -15.76 10.73 10.89
CA ARG A 191 -17.20 11.00 10.75
C ARG A 191 -17.49 12.46 10.39
N THR A 192 -16.68 13.41 10.85
CA THR A 192 -16.87 14.84 10.56
C THR A 192 -16.37 15.27 9.18
N GLY A 193 -15.81 14.34 8.39
CA GLY A 193 -15.30 14.64 7.04
C GLY A 193 -14.03 15.48 7.02
N THR A 194 -13.40 15.70 8.18
CA THR A 194 -12.11 16.39 8.30
C THR A 194 -10.97 15.61 7.60
N SER A 195 -11.22 14.35 7.30
CA SER A 195 -10.32 13.41 6.60
C SER A 195 -10.34 13.52 5.07
N SER A 196 -10.83 14.63 4.49
CA SER A 196 -11.00 14.85 3.04
C SER A 196 -9.72 14.74 2.20
N GLN A 197 -8.56 14.53 2.82
CA GLN A 197 -7.27 14.29 2.17
C GLN A 197 -6.64 12.93 2.52
N LEU A 198 -7.42 11.92 2.91
CA LEU A 198 -6.92 10.54 2.96
C LEU A 198 -6.77 10.02 1.53
N SER A 199 -5.65 10.33 0.88
CA SER A 199 -5.36 10.05 -0.54
C SER A 199 -5.36 8.56 -0.92
N LEU A 200 -5.71 7.66 0.01
CA LEU A 200 -5.60 6.21 -0.14
C LEU A 200 -6.81 5.42 0.39
N LEU A 201 -7.86 6.08 0.89
CA LEU A 201 -9.17 5.43 1.12
C LEU A 201 -9.92 5.25 -0.22
N TYR A 202 -9.25 4.66 -1.22
CA TYR A 202 -9.95 4.16 -2.39
C TYR A 202 -10.55 2.81 -2.06
N LYS A 203 -11.84 2.68 -2.37
CA LYS A 203 -12.59 1.42 -2.34
C LYS A 203 -11.82 0.36 -3.14
N THR A 204 -11.42 -0.72 -2.48
CA THR A 204 -10.83 -1.92 -3.10
C THR A 204 -11.87 -2.75 -3.82
#